data_AF-A0A6C0DL59-F1
#
_entry.id   AF-A0A6C0DL59-F1
#
_cell.length_a   1.000
_cell.length_b   1.000
_cell.length_c   1.000
_cell.angle_alpha   90.00
_cell.angle_beta   90.00
_cell.angle_gamma   90.00
#
_symmetry.space_group_name_H-M   'P 1'
#
loop_
_entity.id
_entity.type
_entity.pdbx_description
1 polymer ?
#
loop_
_entity_poly.entity_id
_entity_poly.type
_entity_poly.pdbx_seq_one_letter_code
_entity_poly.pdbx_strand_id
1 'polypeptide(L)'
;MSMTLRAWQQTYKDPKTFIVQASKQDGSDGWLTFPIGMGWQFAANYRGQKFWQIGSHQKTVLCAISSTSDFRRRPSGINRGIIIYNLNKHGIKNINLSGAQYFNELPSYKFIISPEGNGIDCHRHYEALMAGCIPIIEDNPLVREKYRGCPILYTKDYSEINETYLQERYKEMLDQTFDFSRLFLSSYILEDQIGIKNNGNYWVKMFCYKNWY
;
A
#
# COMPACT_ATOMS: atom_id res chain seq x y z
N MET A 1 -15.27 -2.06 -8.67
CA MET A 1 -15.48 -0.80 -9.40
C MET A 1 -14.37 -0.71 -10.43
N SER A 2 -14.72 -0.78 -11.71
CA SER A 2 -13.75 -0.87 -12.79
C SER A 2 -13.59 0.46 -13.50
N MET A 3 -12.34 0.93 -13.64
CA MET A 3 -12.01 2.15 -14.38
C MET A 3 -10.52 2.16 -14.74
N THR A 4 -10.10 3.11 -15.58
CA THR A 4 -8.68 3.27 -15.89
C THR A 4 -7.89 3.78 -14.69
N LEU A 5 -6.58 3.49 -14.63
CA LEU A 5 -5.72 4.07 -13.60
C LEU A 5 -5.76 5.60 -13.64
N ARG A 6 -5.76 6.20 -14.84
CA ARG A 6 -5.92 7.65 -15.03
C ARG A 6 -7.20 8.19 -14.39
N ALA A 7 -8.34 7.54 -14.59
CA ALA A 7 -9.60 7.94 -13.98
C ALA A 7 -9.55 7.79 -12.45
N TRP A 8 -8.96 6.69 -11.96
CA TRP A 8 -8.81 6.41 -10.55
C TRP A 8 -7.95 7.44 -9.81
N GLN A 9 -6.88 7.93 -10.44
CA GLN A 9 -6.00 9.00 -9.91
C GLN A 9 -6.73 10.33 -9.69
N GLN A 10 -7.85 10.57 -10.40
CA GLN A 10 -8.66 11.77 -10.28
C GLN A 10 -9.94 11.55 -9.44
N THR A 11 -10.19 10.32 -9.02
CA THR A 11 -11.42 9.95 -8.31
C THR A 11 -11.26 10.13 -6.81
N TYR A 12 -12.15 10.90 -6.19
CA TYR A 12 -12.27 10.96 -4.75
C TYR A 12 -12.96 9.69 -4.24
N LYS A 13 -12.39 9.10 -3.19
CA LYS A 13 -12.86 7.85 -2.57
C LYS A 13 -13.26 8.17 -1.14
N ASP A 14 -14.50 7.89 -0.75
CA ASP A 14 -15.01 8.21 0.60
C ASP A 14 -14.30 7.35 1.66
N PRO A 15 -13.51 7.95 2.60
CA PRO A 15 -12.80 7.18 3.61
C PRO A 15 -13.67 6.36 4.56
N LYS A 16 -14.98 6.65 4.66
CA LYS A 16 -15.93 5.82 5.41
C LYS A 16 -16.07 4.41 4.84
N THR A 17 -15.72 4.22 3.57
CA THR A 17 -15.81 2.93 2.86
C THR A 17 -14.50 2.12 2.93
N PHE A 18 -13.44 2.69 3.50
CA PHE A 18 -12.10 2.10 3.48
C PHE A 18 -11.97 0.97 4.49
N ILE A 19 -11.04 0.06 4.19
CA ILE A 19 -10.46 -0.84 5.18
C ILE A 19 -9.36 -0.07 5.93
N VAL A 20 -9.42 -0.06 7.26
CA VAL A 20 -8.48 0.67 8.11
C VAL A 20 -8.01 -0.24 9.24
N GLN A 21 -6.70 -0.53 9.22
CA GLN A 21 -5.96 -1.31 10.19
C GLN A 21 -6.60 -2.66 10.56
N ALA A 22 -6.87 -3.48 9.55
CA ALA A 22 -7.57 -4.76 9.73
C ALA A 22 -6.65 -5.94 10.14
N SER A 23 -5.40 -5.67 10.52
CA SER A 23 -4.43 -6.69 10.94
C SER A 23 -4.94 -7.50 12.14
N LYS A 24 -4.52 -8.76 12.26
CA LYS A 24 -4.89 -9.62 13.39
C LYS A 24 -4.52 -8.96 14.73
N GLN A 25 -5.38 -9.12 15.73
CA GLN A 25 -5.18 -8.51 17.07
C GLN A 25 -4.13 -9.23 17.93
N ASP A 26 -3.72 -10.44 17.52
CA ASP A 26 -2.71 -11.24 18.22
C ASP A 26 -1.26 -10.78 17.99
N GLY A 27 -1.06 -9.75 17.15
CA GLY A 27 0.26 -9.21 16.82
C GLY A 27 1.12 -10.12 15.94
N SER A 28 0.55 -11.19 15.37
CA SER A 28 1.30 -12.17 14.58
C SER A 28 1.63 -11.71 13.15
N ASP A 29 1.12 -10.54 12.71
CA ASP A 29 1.09 -10.10 11.30
C ASP A 29 0.63 -11.21 10.34
N GLY A 30 -0.22 -12.12 10.85
CA GLY A 30 -0.65 -13.32 10.14
C GLY A 30 -1.53 -13.01 8.94
N TRP A 31 -1.50 -13.91 7.95
CA TRP A 31 -2.24 -13.75 6.71
C TRP A 31 -3.77 -13.67 6.92
N LEU A 32 -4.40 -12.81 6.13
CA LEU A 32 -5.85 -12.58 6.03
C LEU A 32 -6.23 -12.59 4.54
N THR A 33 -7.46 -12.99 4.22
CA THR A 33 -7.97 -13.06 2.82
C THR A 33 -8.30 -11.68 2.25
N PHE A 34 -8.48 -10.67 3.10
CA PHE A 34 -8.69 -9.27 2.74
C PHE A 34 -7.44 -8.41 3.01
N PRO A 35 -7.30 -7.24 2.36
CA PRO A 35 -6.26 -6.26 2.66
C PRO A 35 -6.28 -5.83 4.12
N ILE A 36 -5.11 -5.62 4.72
CA ILE A 36 -5.02 -5.00 6.06
C ILE A 36 -5.35 -3.49 6.05
N GLY A 37 -5.54 -2.90 4.87
CA GLY A 37 -6.06 -1.54 4.70
C GLY A 37 -5.07 -0.44 5.03
N MET A 38 -5.59 0.78 5.24
CA MET A 38 -4.80 1.92 5.72
C MET A 38 -4.15 1.61 7.07
N GLY A 39 -2.92 2.06 7.28
CA GLY A 39 -2.26 1.95 8.59
C GLY A 39 -2.89 2.86 9.66
N TRP A 40 -2.55 2.61 10.92
CA TRP A 40 -3.04 3.44 12.04
C TRP A 40 -2.63 4.93 11.89
N GLN A 41 -1.52 5.21 11.21
CA GLN A 41 -1.07 6.59 10.94
C GLN A 41 -2.07 7.37 10.09
N PHE A 42 -2.80 6.71 9.17
CA PHE A 42 -3.90 7.34 8.45
C PHE A 42 -4.99 7.77 9.44
N ALA A 43 -5.45 6.86 10.30
CA ALA A 43 -6.47 7.16 11.29
C ALA A 43 -6.03 8.27 12.25
N ALA A 44 -4.76 8.28 12.66
CA ALA A 44 -4.19 9.29 13.55
C ALA A 44 -4.16 10.69 12.92
N ASN A 45 -3.89 10.80 11.61
CA ASN A 45 -3.58 12.08 10.95
C ASN A 45 -4.68 12.59 10.00
N TYR A 46 -5.61 11.73 9.58
CA TYR A 46 -6.71 12.14 8.69
C TYR A 46 -7.65 13.11 9.41
N ARG A 47 -7.92 14.24 8.77
CA ARG A 47 -8.80 15.34 9.22
C ARG A 47 -9.74 15.81 8.10
N GLY A 48 -9.93 15.01 7.06
CA GLY A 48 -10.74 15.40 5.89
C GLY A 48 -9.93 15.82 4.66
N GLN A 49 -8.60 15.61 4.67
CA GLN A 49 -7.74 16.02 3.56
C GLN A 49 -8.03 15.18 2.31
N LYS A 50 -8.55 15.80 1.25
CA LYS A 50 -8.77 15.12 -0.05
C LYS A 50 -7.47 14.90 -0.82
N PHE A 51 -6.47 15.75 -0.59
CA PHE A 51 -5.19 15.75 -1.31
C PHE A 51 -4.28 14.54 -0.99
N TRP A 52 -4.68 13.65 -0.08
CA TRP A 52 -4.01 12.35 0.15
C TRP A 52 -4.44 11.27 -0.84
N GLN A 53 -5.45 11.53 -1.67
CA GLN A 53 -6.00 10.56 -2.61
C GLN A 53 -5.83 10.96 -4.08
N ILE A 54 -5.65 12.26 -4.32
CA ILE A 54 -5.61 12.88 -5.64
C ILE A 54 -4.41 13.81 -5.65
N GLY A 55 -3.52 13.58 -6.60
CA GLY A 55 -2.32 14.40 -6.78
C GLY A 55 -1.76 14.29 -8.18
N SER A 56 -0.59 14.90 -8.36
CA SER A 56 -0.03 15.16 -9.69
C SER A 56 0.61 13.94 -10.35
N HIS A 57 1.01 12.92 -9.57
CA HIS A 57 1.72 11.73 -10.07
C HIS A 57 2.92 12.05 -10.99
N GLN A 58 3.65 13.14 -10.69
CA GLN A 58 4.78 13.61 -11.51
C GLN A 58 6.11 12.96 -11.13
N LYS A 59 6.27 12.58 -9.86
CA LYS A 59 7.47 11.89 -9.37
C LYS A 59 7.40 10.40 -9.71
N THR A 60 8.52 9.78 -10.04
CA THR A 60 8.52 8.40 -10.55
C THR A 60 8.26 7.38 -9.44
N VAL A 61 9.12 7.33 -8.42
CA VAL A 61 9.04 6.29 -7.40
C VAL A 61 9.43 6.81 -6.01
N LEU A 62 8.69 6.40 -4.99
CA LEU A 62 9.00 6.65 -3.59
C LEU A 62 9.51 5.36 -2.92
N CYS A 63 10.71 5.43 -2.33
CA CYS A 63 11.19 4.45 -1.37
C CYS A 63 11.28 5.10 0.01
N ALA A 64 10.37 4.73 0.91
CA ALA A 64 10.36 5.19 2.30
C ALA A 64 10.01 4.03 3.23
N ILE A 65 10.98 3.15 3.48
CA ILE A 65 10.78 1.89 4.19
C ILE A 65 11.79 1.72 5.33
N SER A 66 11.39 1.03 6.39
CA SER A 66 12.34 0.56 7.42
C SER A 66 13.14 -0.63 6.90
N SER A 67 14.46 -0.57 7.01
CA SER A 67 15.38 -1.62 6.51
C SER A 67 15.42 -2.88 7.37
N THR A 68 14.93 -2.82 8.62
CA THR A 68 15.08 -3.92 9.61
C THR A 68 13.76 -4.53 10.05
N SER A 69 12.64 -3.92 9.66
CA SER A 69 11.28 -4.32 10.07
C SER A 69 10.83 -5.70 9.59
N ASP A 70 11.62 -6.40 8.78
CA ASP A 70 11.39 -7.77 8.33
C ASP A 70 12.47 -8.75 8.81
N PHE A 71 13.50 -8.27 9.52
CA PHE A 71 14.67 -9.08 9.88
C PHE A 71 14.32 -10.33 10.69
N ARG A 72 13.32 -10.24 11.58
CA ARG A 72 12.85 -11.39 12.37
C ARG A 72 12.28 -12.51 11.49
N ARG A 73 11.58 -12.17 10.42
CA ARG A 73 10.97 -13.13 9.49
C ARG A 73 11.93 -13.52 8.35
N ARG A 74 12.77 -12.58 7.91
CA ARG A 74 13.66 -12.69 6.75
C ARG A 74 15.11 -12.31 7.11
N PRO A 75 15.78 -13.08 7.98
CA PRO A 75 17.16 -12.80 8.35
C PRO A 75 18.16 -13.04 7.21
N SER A 76 17.78 -13.83 6.20
CA SER A 76 18.56 -14.14 5.01
C SER A 76 17.67 -14.15 3.75
N GLY A 77 18.29 -14.22 2.57
CA GLY A 77 17.57 -14.08 1.29
C GLY A 77 17.12 -12.63 1.03
N ILE A 78 16.14 -12.45 0.14
CA ILE A 78 15.61 -11.13 -0.19
C ILE A 78 14.89 -10.52 1.03
N ASN A 79 15.55 -9.53 1.64
CA ASN A 79 15.04 -8.73 2.75
C ASN A 79 15.09 -7.24 2.41
N ARG A 80 14.50 -6.38 3.25
CA ARG A 80 14.41 -4.94 2.95
C ARG A 80 15.77 -4.26 2.84
N GLY A 81 16.78 -4.75 3.58
CA GLY A 81 18.16 -4.27 3.44
C GLY A 81 18.72 -4.48 2.03
N ILE A 82 18.58 -5.70 1.49
CA ILE A 82 19.02 -6.03 0.12
C ILE A 82 18.21 -5.25 -0.91
N ILE A 83 16.89 -5.11 -0.71
CA ILE A 83 16.03 -4.35 -1.61
C ILE A 83 16.47 -2.88 -1.69
N ILE A 84 16.72 -2.23 -0.54
CA ILE A 84 17.24 -0.86 -0.49
C ILE A 84 18.59 -0.77 -1.22
N TYR A 85 19.46 -1.76 -1.04
CA TYR A 85 20.75 -1.80 -1.72
C TYR A 85 20.60 -1.90 -3.24
N ASN A 86 19.73 -2.78 -3.74
CA ASN A 86 19.44 -2.92 -5.17
C ASN A 86 18.87 -1.63 -5.77
N LEU A 87 17.90 -1.01 -5.10
CA LEU A 87 17.31 0.27 -5.52
C LEU A 87 18.35 1.39 -5.55
N ASN A 88 19.26 1.42 -4.57
CA ASN A 88 20.30 2.43 -4.48
C ASN A 88 21.29 2.35 -5.66
N LYS A 89 21.60 1.15 -6.17
CA LYS A 89 22.42 0.97 -7.39
C LYS A 89 21.83 1.67 -8.62
N HIS A 90 20.51 1.82 -8.65
CA HIS A 90 19.77 2.52 -9.70
C HIS A 90 19.41 3.97 -9.34
N GLY A 91 20.04 4.54 -8.30
CA GLY A 91 19.84 5.92 -7.88
C GLY A 91 18.55 6.18 -7.08
N ILE A 92 17.76 5.14 -6.79
CA ILE A 92 16.53 5.26 -6.00
C ILE A 92 16.92 5.23 -4.51
N LYS A 93 16.88 6.41 -3.88
CA LYS A 93 17.26 6.57 -2.46
C LYS A 93 16.10 6.21 -1.53
N ASN A 94 16.39 5.47 -0.47
CA ASN A 94 15.45 5.30 0.64
C ASN A 94 15.47 6.55 1.53
N ILE A 95 14.31 7.14 1.77
CA ILE A 95 14.16 8.33 2.61
C ILE A 95 13.35 8.02 3.87
N ASN A 96 13.50 8.84 4.90
CA ASN A 96 12.70 8.74 6.12
C ASN A 96 11.61 9.82 6.09
N LEU A 97 10.36 9.40 6.27
CA LEU A 97 9.19 10.28 6.34
C LEU A 97 8.40 9.94 7.59
N SER A 98 7.90 10.97 8.30
CA SER A 98 6.84 10.75 9.27
C SER A 98 5.55 10.29 8.57
N GLY A 99 4.62 9.68 9.31
CA GLY A 99 3.35 9.21 8.75
C GLY A 99 2.57 10.32 8.02
N ALA A 100 2.51 11.53 8.60
CA ALA A 100 1.85 12.67 7.97
C ALA A 100 2.55 13.12 6.68
N GLN A 101 3.89 13.18 6.69
CA GLN A 101 4.66 13.51 5.48
C GLN A 101 4.48 12.46 4.38
N TYR A 102 4.48 11.17 4.75
CA TYR A 102 4.24 10.07 3.83
C TYR A 102 2.92 10.25 3.08
N PHE A 103 1.80 10.46 3.79
CA PHE A 103 0.50 10.66 3.14
C PHE A 103 0.40 11.96 2.32
N ASN A 104 1.10 13.03 2.74
CA ASN A 104 1.16 14.27 1.96
C ASN A 104 1.90 14.08 0.63
N GLU A 105 2.98 13.29 0.65
CA GLU A 105 3.81 13.05 -0.53
C GLU A 105 3.21 12.02 -1.48
N LEU A 106 2.47 11.04 -0.95
CA LEU A 106 2.03 9.84 -1.67
C LEU A 106 1.45 10.14 -3.07
N PRO A 107 0.46 11.03 -3.22
CA PRO A 107 -0.21 11.25 -4.51
C PRO A 107 0.61 12.03 -5.53
N SER A 108 1.84 12.44 -5.18
CA SER A 108 2.79 13.02 -6.12
C SER A 108 3.60 11.98 -6.89
N TYR A 109 3.57 10.71 -6.47
CA TYR A 109 4.35 9.61 -7.04
C TYR A 109 3.53 8.67 -7.92
N LYS A 110 4.16 8.13 -8.97
CA LYS A 110 3.58 7.09 -9.83
C LYS A 110 3.65 5.71 -9.17
N PHE A 111 4.80 5.38 -8.59
CA PHE A 111 5.07 4.09 -7.96
C PHE A 111 5.50 4.20 -6.50
N ILE A 112 5.15 3.20 -5.69
CA ILE A 112 5.56 3.12 -4.28
C ILE A 112 6.26 1.79 -4.02
N ILE A 113 7.48 1.83 -3.47
CA ILE A 113 8.19 0.64 -3.03
C ILE A 113 7.47 0.05 -1.81
N SER A 114 6.89 -1.14 -2.00
CA SER A 114 6.06 -1.77 -0.98
C SER A 114 6.44 -3.22 -0.67
N PRO A 115 7.71 -3.48 -0.26
CA PRO A 115 8.10 -4.84 0.05
C PRO A 115 7.43 -5.40 1.29
N GLU A 116 7.35 -6.73 1.36
CA GLU A 116 6.87 -7.46 2.53
C GLU A 116 7.64 -7.03 3.80
N GLY A 117 6.99 -7.14 4.97
CA GLY A 117 7.53 -6.77 6.28
C GLY A 117 7.64 -7.97 7.22
N ASN A 118 7.24 -7.77 8.46
CA ASN A 118 6.97 -8.87 9.39
C ASN A 118 5.83 -9.79 8.90
N GLY A 119 4.88 -9.25 8.12
CA GLY A 119 3.91 -10.02 7.34
C GLY A 119 4.14 -9.93 5.84
N ILE A 120 3.44 -10.77 5.08
CA ILE A 120 3.41 -10.73 3.61
C ILE A 120 2.60 -9.49 3.13
N ASP A 121 1.49 -9.18 3.79
CA ASP A 121 0.67 -8.01 3.47
C ASP A 121 1.24 -6.74 4.12
N CYS A 122 1.09 -5.60 3.45
CA CYS A 122 1.56 -4.32 3.97
C CYS A 122 0.54 -3.21 3.74
N HIS A 123 0.34 -2.35 4.75
CA HIS A 123 -0.50 -1.16 4.62
C HIS A 123 -0.14 -0.32 3.38
N ARG A 124 1.15 -0.24 3.05
CA ARG A 124 1.66 0.50 1.88
C ARG A 124 1.11 -0.01 0.55
N HIS A 125 0.74 -1.29 0.42
CA HIS A 125 0.06 -1.81 -0.78
C HIS A 125 -1.26 -1.08 -0.99
N TYR A 126 -2.07 -1.07 0.06
CA TYR A 126 -3.39 -0.45 0.06
C TYR A 126 -3.30 1.08 -0.01
N GLU A 127 -2.42 1.69 0.78
CA GLU A 127 -2.21 3.15 0.82
C GLU A 127 -1.82 3.71 -0.55
N ALA A 128 -0.86 3.06 -1.24
CA ALA A 128 -0.46 3.43 -2.59
C ALA A 128 -1.63 3.38 -3.57
N LEU A 129 -2.39 2.27 -3.55
CA LEU A 129 -3.55 2.09 -4.43
C LEU A 129 -4.60 3.18 -4.19
N MET A 130 -4.90 3.51 -2.93
CA MET A 130 -5.90 4.54 -2.61
C MET A 130 -5.45 5.96 -2.97
N ALA A 131 -4.14 6.21 -3.00
CA ALA A 131 -3.55 7.46 -3.48
C ALA A 131 -3.46 7.58 -5.01
N GLY A 132 -3.81 6.52 -5.76
CA GLY A 132 -3.69 6.48 -7.22
C GLY A 132 -2.32 6.04 -7.73
N CYS A 133 -1.43 5.63 -6.82
CA CYS A 133 -0.11 5.09 -7.14
C CYS A 133 -0.17 3.58 -7.45
N ILE A 134 0.89 3.08 -8.08
CA ILE A 134 1.10 1.66 -8.37
C ILE A 134 2.12 1.10 -7.35
N PRO A 135 1.72 0.24 -6.40
CA PRO A 135 2.69 -0.40 -5.51
C PRO A 135 3.57 -1.39 -6.28
N ILE A 136 4.86 -1.42 -5.91
CA ILE A 136 5.85 -2.39 -6.37
C ILE A 136 6.05 -3.44 -5.26
N ILE A 137 5.69 -4.69 -5.53
CA ILE A 137 5.53 -5.76 -4.53
C ILE A 137 6.28 -7.01 -4.99
N GLU A 138 6.90 -7.75 -4.07
CA GLU A 138 7.35 -9.11 -4.35
C GLU A 138 6.22 -9.98 -4.94
N ASP A 139 6.57 -10.76 -5.97
CA ASP A 139 5.65 -11.67 -6.63
C ASP A 139 5.31 -12.86 -5.74
N ASN A 140 4.13 -12.80 -5.11
CA ASN A 140 3.62 -13.80 -4.19
C ASN A 140 2.18 -14.21 -4.60
N PRO A 141 1.88 -15.51 -4.81
CA PRO A 141 0.54 -15.96 -5.22
C PRO A 141 -0.59 -15.51 -4.27
N LEU A 142 -0.33 -15.45 -2.96
CA LEU A 142 -1.31 -15.00 -1.99
C LEU A 142 -1.63 -13.51 -2.15
N VAL A 143 -0.60 -12.69 -2.42
CA VAL A 143 -0.76 -11.24 -2.68
C VAL A 143 -1.47 -11.01 -4.02
N ARG A 144 -1.13 -11.79 -5.05
CA ARG A 144 -1.83 -11.77 -6.34
C ARG A 144 -3.31 -12.02 -6.21
N GLU A 145 -3.71 -13.02 -5.42
CA GLU A 145 -5.14 -13.29 -5.20
C GLU A 145 -5.81 -12.17 -4.41
N LYS A 146 -5.17 -11.70 -3.32
CA LYS A 146 -5.71 -10.65 -2.47
C LYS A 146 -6.06 -9.37 -3.24
N TYR A 147 -5.13 -8.92 -4.09
CA TYR A 147 -5.26 -7.69 -4.88
C TYR A 147 -5.56 -7.97 -6.37
N ARG A 148 -6.18 -9.11 -6.68
CA ARG A 148 -6.49 -9.48 -8.06
C ARG A 148 -7.27 -8.38 -8.76
N GLY A 149 -6.76 -7.96 -9.92
CA GLY A 149 -7.38 -6.91 -10.74
C GLY A 149 -6.97 -5.48 -10.37
N CYS A 150 -6.22 -5.25 -9.29
CA CYS A 150 -5.66 -3.94 -8.96
C CYS A 150 -4.36 -3.67 -9.75
N PRO A 151 -3.98 -2.39 -9.96
CA PRO A 151 -2.72 -2.03 -10.60
C PRO A 151 -1.55 -2.29 -9.67
N ILE A 152 -0.79 -3.36 -9.91
CA ILE A 152 0.39 -3.72 -9.14
C ILE A 152 1.53 -4.03 -10.10
N LEU A 153 2.74 -3.55 -9.77
CA LEU A 153 3.96 -3.97 -10.44
C LEU A 153 4.65 -5.04 -9.60
N TYR A 154 4.59 -6.30 -10.04
CA TYR A 154 5.25 -7.40 -9.35
C TYR A 154 6.73 -7.48 -9.73
N THR A 155 7.59 -7.78 -8.75
CA THR A 155 9.04 -7.94 -8.90
C THR A 155 9.52 -9.15 -8.12
N LYS A 156 10.71 -9.67 -8.42
CA LYS A 156 11.33 -10.75 -7.63
C LYS A 156 12.24 -10.23 -6.52
N ASP A 157 13.10 -9.26 -6.81
CA ASP A 157 14.13 -8.79 -5.89
C ASP A 157 14.46 -7.29 -6.03
N TYR A 158 13.64 -6.56 -6.78
CA TYR A 158 13.78 -5.13 -7.07
C TYR A 158 15.02 -4.75 -7.89
N SER A 159 15.82 -5.71 -8.38
CA SER A 159 17.05 -5.41 -9.14
C SER A 159 16.79 -4.85 -10.54
N GLU A 160 15.63 -5.11 -11.10
CA GLU A 160 15.19 -4.56 -12.38
C GLU A 160 14.63 -3.13 -12.27
N ILE A 161 14.37 -2.65 -11.05
CA ILE A 161 13.67 -1.40 -10.80
C ILE A 161 14.61 -0.22 -11.01
N ASN A 162 14.37 0.51 -12.10
CA ASN A 162 15.07 1.74 -12.45
C ASN A 162 14.11 2.72 -13.15
N GLU A 163 14.56 3.96 -13.34
CA GLU A 163 13.76 5.05 -13.91
C GLU A 163 13.15 4.67 -15.28
N THR A 164 13.96 4.18 -16.22
CA THR A 164 13.51 3.84 -17.57
C THR A 164 12.43 2.77 -17.55
N TYR A 165 12.67 1.66 -16.83
CA TYR A 165 11.71 0.57 -16.69
C TYR A 165 10.38 1.06 -16.10
N LEU A 166 10.42 1.90 -15.07
CA LEU A 166 9.22 2.43 -14.44
C LEU A 166 8.44 3.37 -15.35
N GLN A 167 9.09 4.23 -16.13
CA GLN A 167 8.38 5.10 -17.08
C GLN A 167 7.66 4.30 -18.17
N GLU A 168 8.29 3.25 -18.69
CA GLU A 168 7.68 2.35 -19.67
C GLU A 168 6.45 1.64 -19.08
N ARG A 169 6.60 1.02 -17.90
CA ARG A 169 5.49 0.36 -17.21
C ARG A 169 4.35 1.33 -16.89
N TYR A 170 4.65 2.56 -16.49
CA TYR A 170 3.62 3.56 -16.21
C TYR A 170 2.81 3.90 -17.46
N LYS A 171 3.48 4.12 -18.60
CA LYS A 171 2.82 4.41 -19.88
C LYS A 171 1.85 3.29 -20.28
N GLU A 172 2.24 2.03 -20.07
CA GLU A 172 1.40 0.87 -20.37
C GLU A 172 0.19 0.77 -19.43
N MET A 173 0.38 1.02 -18.14
CA MET A 173 -0.65 0.83 -17.12
C MET A 173 -1.63 2.00 -17.02
N LEU A 174 -1.25 3.22 -17.41
CA LEU A 174 -2.02 4.44 -17.13
C LEU A 174 -3.45 4.41 -17.70
N ASP A 175 -3.62 3.88 -18.90
CA ASP A 175 -4.92 3.80 -19.58
C ASP A 175 -5.52 2.38 -19.54
N GLN A 176 -4.89 1.44 -18.84
CA GLN A 176 -5.47 0.13 -18.56
C GLN A 176 -6.60 0.24 -17.55
N THR A 177 -7.62 -0.60 -17.74
CA THR A 177 -8.75 -0.75 -16.81
C THR A 177 -8.41 -1.77 -15.73
N PHE A 178 -8.61 -1.38 -14.47
CA PHE A 178 -8.42 -2.21 -13.29
C PHE A 178 -9.72 -2.32 -12.50
N ASP A 179 -9.85 -3.38 -11.69
CA ASP A 179 -10.94 -3.51 -10.72
C ASP A 179 -10.45 -3.15 -9.31
N PHE A 180 -10.97 -2.03 -8.80
CA PHE A 180 -10.69 -1.50 -7.47
C PHE A 180 -11.71 -1.96 -6.43
N SER A 181 -12.66 -2.84 -6.76
CA SER A 181 -13.70 -3.31 -5.83
C SER A 181 -13.11 -3.77 -4.49
N ARG A 182 -12.08 -4.61 -4.54
CA ARG A 182 -11.42 -5.23 -3.37
C ARG A 182 -10.79 -4.24 -2.39
N LEU A 183 -10.70 -2.96 -2.73
CA LEU A 183 -10.23 -1.93 -1.82
C LEU A 183 -11.32 -1.42 -0.87
N PHE A 184 -12.58 -1.83 -1.04
CA PHE A 184 -13.70 -1.30 -0.29
C PHE A 184 -14.37 -2.35 0.57
N LEU A 185 -14.83 -1.94 1.76
CA LEU A 185 -15.55 -2.81 2.70
C LEU A 185 -16.74 -3.54 2.07
N SER A 186 -17.47 -2.85 1.20
CA SER A 186 -18.68 -3.37 0.55
C SER A 186 -18.43 -4.57 -0.36
N SER A 187 -17.17 -4.85 -0.69
CA SER A 187 -16.80 -6.00 -1.53
C SER A 187 -16.64 -7.30 -0.75
N TYR A 188 -16.76 -7.25 0.58
CA TYR A 188 -16.60 -8.40 1.45
C TYR A 188 -17.95 -8.81 2.06
N ILE A 189 -18.08 -10.09 2.42
CA ILE A 189 -19.28 -10.60 3.10
C ILE A 189 -19.42 -9.96 4.48
N LEU A 190 -20.63 -10.03 5.07
CA LEU A 190 -20.94 -9.35 6.33
C LEU A 190 -20.00 -9.79 7.46
N GLU A 191 -19.71 -11.08 7.54
CA GLU A 191 -18.81 -11.67 8.54
C GLU A 191 -17.40 -11.07 8.46
N ASP A 192 -16.86 -10.97 7.25
CA ASP A 192 -15.55 -10.34 6.99
C ASP A 192 -15.58 -8.85 7.32
N GLN A 193 -16.66 -8.15 6.95
CA GLN A 193 -16.81 -6.73 7.29
C GLN A 193 -16.83 -6.50 8.81
N ILE A 194 -17.50 -7.37 9.57
CA ILE A 194 -17.51 -7.33 11.04
C ILE A 194 -16.09 -7.55 11.57
N GLY A 195 -15.39 -8.57 11.07
CA GLY A 195 -14.00 -8.87 11.46
C GLY A 195 -13.05 -7.71 11.17
N ILE A 196 -13.13 -7.13 9.97
CA ILE A 196 -12.35 -5.95 9.57
C ILE A 196 -12.60 -4.78 10.53
N LYS A 197 -13.88 -4.46 10.81
CA LYS A 197 -14.24 -3.34 11.68
C LYS A 197 -13.76 -3.55 13.10
N ASN A 198 -13.89 -4.77 13.62
CA ASN A 198 -13.42 -5.12 14.96
C ASN A 198 -11.89 -4.96 15.09
N ASN A 199 -11.12 -5.49 14.13
CA ASN A 199 -9.67 -5.33 14.11
C ASN A 199 -9.26 -3.85 13.98
N GLY A 200 -9.90 -3.12 13.07
CA GLY A 200 -9.66 -1.69 12.88
C GLY A 200 -9.91 -0.88 14.15
N ASN A 201 -11.07 -1.06 14.78
CA ASN A 201 -11.39 -0.36 16.03
C ASN A 201 -10.45 -0.76 17.16
N TYR A 202 -10.06 -2.03 17.28
CA TYR A 202 -9.08 -2.47 18.27
C TYR A 202 -7.77 -1.69 18.14
N TRP A 203 -7.14 -1.72 16.96
CA TRP A 203 -5.84 -1.10 16.77
C TRP A 203 -5.88 0.43 16.75
N VAL A 204 -6.92 1.03 16.15
CA VAL A 204 -7.07 2.49 16.17
C VAL A 204 -7.33 2.97 17.58
N LYS A 205 -8.08 2.23 18.41
CA LYS A 205 -8.23 2.57 19.83
C LYS A 205 -6.89 2.45 20.57
N MET A 206 -6.13 1.39 20.32
CA MET A 206 -4.81 1.18 20.94
C MET A 206 -3.80 2.28 20.61
N PHE A 207 -3.74 2.72 19.34
CA PHE A 207 -2.72 3.69 18.90
C PHE A 207 -3.19 5.15 18.86
N CYS A 208 -4.49 5.38 18.72
CA CYS A 208 -5.07 6.70 18.47
C CYS A 208 -6.13 7.11 19.51
N TYR A 209 -6.45 6.26 20.48
CA TYR A 209 -7.43 6.52 21.55
C TYR A 209 -8.83 6.91 21.02
N LYS A 210 -9.23 6.36 19.87
CA LYS A 210 -10.56 6.56 19.25
C LYS A 210 -10.99 5.34 18.45
N ASN A 211 -12.26 5.27 18.07
CA ASN A 211 -12.73 4.32 17.06
C ASN A 211 -12.65 4.93 15.67
N TRP A 212 -12.53 4.08 14.65
CA TRP A 212 -12.64 4.48 13.25
C TRP A 212 -14.04 4.20 12.69
N TYR A 213 -14.57 3.01 12.98
CA TYR A 213 -15.89 2.53 12.58
C TYR A 213 -16.93 2.69 13.68
#